data_AF-A0A1F6CWD1-F1
#
_entry.id   AF-A0A1F6CWD1-F1
#
_cell.length_a   1.000
_cell.length_b   1.000
_cell.length_c   1.000
_cell.angle_alpha   90.00
_cell.angle_beta   90.00
_cell.angle_gamma   90.00
#
_symmetry.space_group_name_H-M   'P 1'
#
loop_
_entity.id
_entity.type
_entity.pdbx_description
1 polymer ?
#
loop_
_entity_poly.entity_id
_entity_poly.type
_entity_poly.pdbx_seq_one_letter_code
_entity_poly.pdbx_strand_id
1 'polypeptide(L)' 'MRRLHVGDTIDVEPIALLKRGDNDQKVVAVEPGSSITCWDDLERSRRDLVVRFYGSHHPITSVGDKAEAEKYILNSTIS' A
#
# COMPACT_ATOMS: atom_id res chain seq x y z
N MET A 1 0.59 15.06 11.93
CA MET A 1 0.83 13.62 11.72
C MET A 1 1.26 13.01 13.03
N ARG A 2 0.51 12.01 13.52
CA ARG A 2 0.91 11.24 14.69
C ARG A 2 2.10 10.37 14.30
N ARG A 3 3.15 10.35 15.13
CA ARG A 3 4.25 9.40 14.95
C ARG A 3 3.82 8.07 15.53
N LEU A 4 3.87 7.02 14.73
CA LEU A 4 3.54 5.66 15.16
C LEU A 4 4.74 5.01 15.85
N HIS A 5 4.48 4.22 16.88
CA HIS A 5 5.48 3.38 17.54
C HIS A 5 5.27 1.91 17.19
N VAL A 6 6.34 1.13 17.35
CA VAL A 6 6.25 -0.33 17.16
C VAL A 6 5.28 -0.90 18.21
N GLY A 7 4.30 -1.67 17.74
CA GLY A 7 3.24 -2.25 18.56
C GLY A 7 1.95 -1.43 18.60
N ASP A 8 1.93 -0.22 18.03
CA ASP A 8 0.69 0.55 17.88
C ASP A 8 -0.25 -0.13 16.88
N THR A 9 -1.54 -0.19 17.22
CA THR A 9 -2.62 -0.52 16.29
C THR A 9 -3.29 0.76 15.82
N ILE A 10 -3.53 0.86 14.51
CA ILE A 10 -4.27 1.97 13.90
C ILE A 10 -5.26 1.45 12.87
N ASP A 11 -6.35 2.18 12.71
CA ASP A 11 -7.27 2.01 11.60
C ASP A 11 -6.70 2.67 10.34
N VAL A 12 -6.89 2.03 9.19
CA VAL A 12 -6.39 2.51 7.90
C VAL A 12 -7.38 2.19 6.77
N GLU A 13 -7.29 2.96 5.70
CA GLU A 13 -8.03 2.75 4.46
C GLU A 13 -7.06 2.40 3.32
N PRO A 14 -7.25 1.27 2.61
CA PRO A 14 -6.39 0.89 1.50
C PRO A 14 -6.61 1.80 0.30
N ILE A 15 -5.52 2.12 -0.41
CA ILE A 15 -5.53 2.97 -1.61
C ILE A 15 -4.86 2.33 -2.82
N ALA A 16 -4.03 1.30 -2.61
CA ALA A 16 -3.32 0.59 -3.68
C ALA A 16 -2.77 -0.77 -3.21
N LEU A 17 -2.41 -1.62 -4.18
CA LEU A 17 -1.70 -2.88 -3.96
C LEU A 17 -0.42 -2.94 -4.81
N LEU A 18 0.74 -2.94 -4.18
CA LEU A 18 2.00 -3.18 -4.87
C LEU A 18 2.18 -4.69 -5.09
N LYS A 19 2.43 -5.11 -6.34
CA LYS A 19 2.78 -6.49 -6.67
C LYS A 19 4.26 -6.56 -7.00
N ARG A 20 4.99 -7.46 -6.36
CA ARG A 20 6.43 -7.62 -6.51
C ARG A 20 6.77 -8.93 -7.23
N GLY A 21 7.92 -8.97 -7.91
CA GLY A 21 8.33 -10.09 -8.76
C GLY A 21 8.58 -11.43 -8.04
N ASP A 22 8.69 -11.42 -6.71
CA ASP A 22 8.79 -12.60 -5.85
C ASP A 22 7.42 -13.12 -5.39
N ASN A 23 6.32 -12.64 -5.99
CA ASN A 23 4.93 -12.89 -5.62
C ASN A 23 4.51 -12.30 -4.26
N ASP A 24 5.37 -11.47 -3.64
CA ASP A 24 4.97 -10.72 -2.45
C ASP A 24 4.10 -9.51 -2.85
N GLN A 25 3.12 -9.21 -2.01
CA GLN A 25 2.16 -8.14 -2.22
C GLN A 25 2.15 -7.21 -0.99
N LYS A 26 2.07 -5.90 -1.23
CA LYS A 26 2.08 -4.88 -0.17
C LYS A 26 0.91 -3.93 -0.34
N VAL A 27 0.06 -3.86 0.68
CA VAL A 27 -1.03 -2.88 0.74
C VAL A 27 -0.44 -1.51 1.05
N VAL A 28 -0.85 -0.50 0.29
CA VAL A 28 -0.63 0.90 0.63
C VAL A 28 -1.94 1.43 1.20
N ALA A 29 -1.87 2.02 2.39
CA ALA A 29 -3.03 2.52 3.11
C ALA A 29 -2.73 3.87 3.77
N VAL A 30 -3.79 4.61 4.08
CA VAL A 30 -3.75 5.92 4.73
C VAL A 30 -4.64 5.93 5.97
N GLU A 31 -4.46 6.89 6.87
CA GLU A 31 -5.40 7.08 7.99
C GLU A 31 -6.78 7.51 7.46
N PRO A 32 -7.89 7.10 8.11
CA PRO A 32 -9.24 7.53 7.75
C PRO A 32 -9.38 9.06 7.69
N GLY A 33 -10.13 9.55 6.71
CA GLY A 33 -10.34 11.00 6.50
C GLY A 33 -9.21 11.73 5.78
N SER A 34 -8.19 11.00 5.30
CA SER A 34 -7.17 11.51 4.38
C SER A 34 -7.80 12.04 3.07
N SER A 35 -7.21 13.09 2.50
CA SER A 35 -7.59 13.57 1.15
C SER A 35 -7.05 12.69 0.03
N ILE A 36 -6.14 11.75 0.34
CA ILE A 36 -5.59 10.77 -0.59
C ILE A 36 -6.52 9.56 -0.58
N THR A 37 -7.13 9.26 -1.71
CA THR A 37 -8.13 8.18 -1.86
C THR A 37 -7.66 7.07 -2.79
N CYS A 38 -6.68 7.35 -3.64
CA CYS A 38 -6.07 6.40 -4.55
C CYS A 38 -4.56 6.62 -4.68
N TRP A 39 -3.88 5.67 -5.34
CA TRP A 39 -2.43 5.77 -5.60
C TRP A 39 -2.03 7.07 -6.29
N ASP A 40 -2.81 7.53 -7.27
CA ASP A 40 -2.47 8.68 -8.11
C ASP A 40 -2.58 10.03 -7.40
N ASP A 41 -3.32 10.10 -6.29
CA ASP A 41 -3.41 11.29 -5.43
C ASP A 41 -2.09 11.57 -4.70
N LEU A 42 -1.18 10.58 -4.62
CA LEU A 42 0.15 10.77 -4.07
C LEU A 42 1.02 11.57 -5.03
N GLU A 43 1.78 12.51 -4.47
CA GLU A 43 2.87 13.19 -5.18
C GLU A 43 3.79 12.16 -5.86
N ARG A 44 4.12 12.42 -7.13
CA ARG A 44 4.94 11.52 -7.95
C ARG A 44 6.24 11.12 -7.26
N SER A 45 6.92 12.06 -6.61
CA SER A 45 8.17 11.81 -5.87
C SER A 45 8.00 10.78 -4.75
N ARG A 46 6.85 10.78 -4.06
CA ARG A 46 6.53 9.80 -3.00
C ARG A 46 6.25 8.43 -3.59
N ARG A 47 5.49 8.37 -4.69
CA ARG A 47 5.25 7.12 -5.42
C ARG A 47 6.56 6.50 -5.90
N ASP A 48 7.43 7.30 -6.51
CA ASP A 48 8.74 6.87 -7.00
C ASP A 48 9.62 6.36 -5.85
N LEU A 49 9.60 7.03 -4.69
CA LEU A 49 10.34 6.58 -3.51
C LEU A 49 9.86 5.22 -3.01
N VAL A 50 8.54 5.04 -2.87
CA VAL A 50 7.94 3.77 -2.41
C VAL A 50 8.27 2.63 -3.38
N VAL A 51 8.11 2.85 -4.69
CA VAL A 51 8.42 1.85 -5.72
C VAL A 51 9.90 1.49 -5.69
N ARG A 52 10.81 2.47 -5.56
CA ARG A 52 12.25 2.21 -5.46
C ARG A 52 12.62 1.44 -4.20
N PHE A 53 12.03 1.78 -3.06
CA PHE A 53 12.33 1.13 -1.79
C PHE A 53 11.91 -0.35 -1.81
N TYR A 54 10.63 -0.62 -2.10
CA TYR A 54 10.11 -1.99 -2.16
C TYR A 54 10.60 -2.77 -3.38
N GLY A 55 10.99 -2.05 -4.44
CA GLY A 55 11.53 -2.60 -5.68
C GLY A 55 13.03 -2.93 -5.64
N SER A 56 13.72 -2.63 -4.53
CA SER A 56 15.19 -2.68 -4.45
C SER A 56 15.78 -4.09 -4.61
N HIS A 57 15.12 -5.10 -4.06
CA HIS A 57 15.57 -6.50 -4.11
C HIS A 57 14.84 -7.30 -5.19
N HIS A 58 13.54 -7.04 -5.35
CA HIS A 58 12.69 -7.62 -6.38
C HIS A 58 11.86 -6.50 -6.99
N PRO A 59 11.75 -6.40 -8.32
CA PRO A 59 11.05 -5.28 -8.97
C PRO A 59 9.55 -5.28 -8.62
N ILE A 60 8.98 -4.09 -8.49
CA ILE A 60 7.53 -3.92 -8.52
C ILE A 60 7.06 -4.17 -9.96
N THR A 61 6.20 -5.17 -10.15
CA THR A 61 5.69 -5.58 -11.46
C THR A 61 4.46 -4.79 -11.87
N SER A 62 3.63 -4.39 -10.89
CA SER A 62 2.48 -3.52 -11.11
C SER A 62 2.02 -2.87 -9.81
N VAL A 63 1.31 -1.75 -9.93
CA VAL A 63 0.53 -1.15 -8.85
C VAL A 63 -0.94 -1.31 -9.19
N GLY A 64 -1.65 -2.12 -8.39
CA GLY A 64 -3.10 -2.29 -8.47
C GLY A 64 -3.84 -1.21 -7.70
N ASP A 65 -5.12 -1.07 -8.00
CA ASP A 65 -5.99 -0.05 -7.40
C ASP A 65 -6.48 -0.43 -5.98
N LYS A 66 -7.36 0.42 -5.42
CA LYS A 66 -8.00 0.20 -4.13
C LYS A 66 -8.81 -1.11 -4.09
N ALA A 67 -9.57 -1.42 -5.14
CA ALA A 67 -10.42 -2.60 -5.17
C ALA A 67 -9.58 -3.89 -5.18
N GLU A 68 -8.44 -3.89 -5.87
CA GLU A 68 -7.48 -4.99 -5.81
C GLU A 68 -6.90 -5.18 -4.41
N ALA A 69 -6.58 -4.09 -3.70
CA ALA A 69 -6.08 -4.15 -2.33
C ALA A 69 -7.14 -4.71 -1.35
N GLU A 70 -8.39 -4.25 -1.46
CA GLU A 70 -9.51 -4.75 -0.65
C GLU A 70 -9.74 -6.25 -0.89
N LYS A 71 -9.71 -6.68 -2.16
CA LYS A 71 -9.84 -8.10 -2.52
C LYS A 71 -8.70 -8.94 -1.94
N TYR A 72 -7.47 -8.44 -1.97
CA TYR A 72 -6.32 -9.10 -1.36
C TYR A 72 -6.53 -9.31 0.15
N ILE A 73 -6.91 -8.24 0.87
CA ILE A 73 -7.18 -8.29 2.31
C ILE A 73 -8.28 -9.33 2.63
N LEU A 74 -9.40 -9.29 1.91
CA LEU A 74 -10.51 -10.22 2.12
C LEU A 74 -10.07 -11.68 1.93
N ASN A 75 -9.34 -11.96 0.85
CA ASN A 75 -8.86 -13.32 0.57
C ASN A 75 -7.85 -13.81 1.62
N SER A 76 -7.03 -12.92 2.17
CA SER A 76 -6.05 -13.25 3.21
C SER A 76 -6.66 -13.42 4.61
N THR A 77 -7.91 -13.00 4.81
CA THR A 77 -8.60 -13.08 6.12
C THR A 77 -9.44 -14.36 6.26
N ILE A 78 -9.71 -15.06 5.16
CA ILE A 78 -10.59 -16.26 5.13
C ILE A 78 -9.76 -17.58 5.16
N SER A 79 -8.50 -17.55 5.60
CA SER A 79 -7.65 -18.75 5.73
C SER A 79 -7.50 -19.22 7.17
#